data_AF-G8PJ48-F1
#
_entry.id   AF-G8PJ48-F1
#
_cell.length_a   1.000
_cell.length_b   1.000
_cell.length_c   1.000
_cell.angle_alpha   90.00
_cell.angle_beta   90.00
_cell.angle_gamma   90.00
#
_symmetry.space_group_name_H-M   'P 1'
#
loop_
_entity.id
_entity.type
_entity.pdbx_description
1 polymer ?
#
loop_
_entity_poly.entity_id
_entity_poly.type
_entity_poly.pdbx_seq_one_letter_code
_entity_poly.pdbx_strand_id
1 'polypeptide(L)'
;MPVTSATSTPQVPESIHPTTTTPAAAKADAKLPSYSERHLNNLGINVKFNADLANQKSENALKAVSIHRVVNNEVAVTTNALHNIVPPGSDVVITRSAPHISPASPSQTTEGTHRSVAKSDVPLSSIPQSAFSVIDGTWHDAHTINIVAPGNVFGASGCLSCSEVLLEIPMVTELSPAFEDVTRAFGIKVFGEGETVPVKFDKCDLNVVEYKITPANHQYSLQEANGFFVERHEFPHIFMPSSDQDEIIITVGKQVAENQFAMANIKVPEGKAIMLPGDTIHTDSLSRGNIVIMLTECVGADTVLMHDKDSQPITLRVDSSERIGLAEWHV
;
A
#
# COMPACT_ATOMS: atom_id res chain seq x y z
N MET A 1 27.55 -41.73 41.59
CA MET A 1 26.93 -41.18 42.81
C MET A 1 25.97 -40.07 42.39
N PRO A 2 24.69 -40.13 42.80
CA PRO A 2 23.69 -39.13 42.47
C PRO A 2 23.78 -37.94 43.45
N VAL A 3 23.61 -36.72 42.96
CA VAL A 3 23.52 -35.52 43.80
C VAL A 3 22.06 -35.11 43.87
N THR A 4 21.55 -35.13 45.10
CA THR A 4 20.22 -34.77 45.55
C THR A 4 19.93 -33.28 45.46
N SER A 5 18.70 -32.96 45.08
CA SER A 5 18.08 -31.63 45.16
C SER A 5 17.92 -31.16 46.60
N ALA A 6 18.16 -29.88 46.86
CA ALA A 6 17.69 -29.19 48.06
C ALA A 6 17.18 -27.80 47.69
N THR A 7 15.87 -27.65 47.85
CA THR A 7 15.09 -26.41 47.85
C THR A 7 15.44 -25.56 49.08
N SER A 8 15.66 -24.26 48.88
CA SER A 8 15.68 -23.27 49.96
C SER A 8 14.84 -22.05 49.58
N THR A 9 13.70 -21.92 50.25
CA THR A 9 12.85 -20.73 50.28
C THR A 9 13.51 -19.65 51.15
N PRO A 10 13.66 -18.40 50.70
CA PRO A 10 14.03 -17.30 51.59
C PRO A 10 12.80 -16.55 52.11
N GLN A 11 12.94 -16.15 53.37
CA GLN A 11 11.94 -15.53 54.24
C GLN A 11 11.58 -14.09 53.86
N VAL A 12 10.36 -13.71 54.22
CA VAL A 12 9.86 -12.33 54.31
C VAL A 12 10.46 -11.63 55.53
N PRO A 13 10.90 -10.37 55.43
CA PRO A 13 10.94 -9.45 56.55
C PRO A 13 9.77 -8.45 56.49
N GLU A 14 9.07 -8.31 57.61
CA GLU A 14 8.02 -7.32 57.84
C GLU A 14 8.56 -5.90 58.09
N SER A 15 7.90 -4.95 57.42
CA SER A 15 7.56 -3.57 57.81
C SER A 15 8.66 -2.54 58.13
N ILE A 16 8.67 -1.46 57.34
CA ILE A 16 8.99 -0.10 57.80
C ILE A 16 7.91 0.85 57.25
N HIS A 17 7.38 1.70 58.13
CA HIS A 17 6.29 2.65 57.91
C HIS A 17 6.47 3.64 56.74
N PRO A 18 5.36 4.15 56.17
CA PRO A 18 5.37 5.03 55.00
C PRO A 18 5.86 6.43 55.37
N THR A 19 6.94 6.86 54.70
CA THR A 19 7.35 8.26 54.69
C THR A 19 6.74 8.92 53.47
N THR A 20 5.94 9.97 53.71
CA THR A 20 5.30 10.83 52.73
C THR A 20 6.31 11.33 51.70
N THR A 21 6.18 10.88 50.46
CA THR A 21 6.86 11.47 49.30
C THR A 21 5.82 11.98 48.31
N THR A 22 5.99 13.25 47.98
CA THR A 22 5.24 14.09 47.06
C THR A 22 4.93 13.35 45.74
N PRO A 23 3.72 13.45 45.17
CA PRO A 23 3.41 12.82 43.90
C PRO A 23 4.29 13.39 42.79
N ALA A 24 5.04 12.51 42.13
CA ALA A 24 5.66 12.82 40.85
C ALA A 24 4.57 13.28 39.87
N ALA A 25 4.83 14.38 39.18
CA ALA A 25 3.93 15.00 38.22
C ALA A 25 3.38 13.94 37.25
N ALA A 26 2.05 13.85 37.20
CA ALA A 26 1.33 13.06 36.22
C ALA A 26 1.87 13.40 34.83
N LYS A 27 2.24 12.36 34.06
CA LYS A 27 2.35 12.48 32.61
C LYS A 27 1.02 13.08 32.14
N ALA A 28 1.07 14.25 31.52
CA ALA A 28 -0.10 14.84 30.90
C ALA A 28 -0.63 13.81 29.91
N ASP A 29 -1.81 13.25 30.20
CA ASP A 29 -2.61 12.55 29.20
C ASP A 29 -2.79 13.54 28.05
N ALA A 30 -2.07 13.32 26.97
CA ALA A 30 -2.29 14.05 25.73
C ALA A 30 -3.72 13.73 25.30
N LYS A 31 -4.64 14.63 25.63
CA LYS A 31 -6.04 14.51 25.27
C LYS A 31 -6.09 14.42 23.75
N LEU A 32 -6.43 13.24 23.22
CA LEU A 32 -6.67 13.07 21.79
C LEU A 32 -7.63 14.18 21.34
N PRO A 33 -7.38 14.84 20.19
CA PRO A 33 -8.27 15.86 19.66
C PRO A 33 -9.72 15.38 19.66
N SER A 34 -10.68 16.26 19.93
CA SER A 34 -12.09 15.91 19.75
C SER A 34 -12.36 15.70 18.26
N TYR A 35 -12.88 14.52 17.91
CA TYR A 35 -13.22 14.18 16.52
C TYR A 35 -14.74 14.20 16.31
N SER A 36 -15.16 14.62 15.11
CA SER A 36 -16.53 14.49 14.63
C SER A 36 -16.60 13.34 13.63
N GLU A 37 -17.65 12.52 13.70
CA GLU A 37 -17.85 11.36 12.80
C GLU A 37 -19.03 11.61 11.85
N ARG A 38 -18.87 11.23 10.58
CA ARG A 38 -19.93 11.26 9.56
C ARG A 38 -19.91 9.97 8.77
N HIS A 39 -21.06 9.31 8.68
CA HIS A 39 -21.26 8.21 7.75
C HIS A 39 -21.65 8.76 6.37
N LEU A 40 -20.94 8.35 5.32
CA LEU A 40 -21.23 8.68 3.93
C LEU A 40 -21.94 7.49 3.27
N ASN A 41 -23.27 7.43 3.45
CA ASN A 41 -24.12 6.32 3.00
C ASN A 41 -23.93 5.93 1.52
N ASN A 42 -23.68 6.91 0.66
CA ASN A 42 -23.50 6.72 -0.78
C ASN A 42 -22.15 6.08 -1.16
N LEU A 43 -21.19 6.05 -0.23
CA LEU A 43 -19.84 5.52 -0.43
C LEU A 43 -19.54 4.34 0.50
N GLY A 44 -20.44 4.02 1.45
CA GLY A 44 -20.24 2.95 2.43
C GLY A 44 -19.11 3.21 3.43
N ILE A 45 -18.69 4.48 3.62
CA ILE A 45 -17.54 4.84 4.45
C ILE A 45 -17.92 5.63 5.69
N ASN A 46 -17.21 5.39 6.79
CA ASN A 46 -17.23 6.25 7.97
C ASN A 46 -16.01 7.17 7.96
N VAL A 47 -16.25 8.46 8.15
CA VAL A 47 -15.21 9.48 8.09
C VAL A 47 -15.12 10.19 9.43
N LYS A 48 -13.92 10.22 10.03
CA LYS A 48 -13.62 11.00 11.23
C LYS A 48 -12.86 12.26 10.85
N PHE A 49 -13.32 13.41 11.31
CA PHE A 49 -12.69 14.72 11.06
C PHE A 49 -12.17 15.32 12.36
N ASN A 50 -11.09 16.09 12.28
CA ASN A 50 -10.66 16.94 13.39
C ASN A 50 -11.70 18.07 13.55
N ALA A 51 -12.22 18.28 14.76
CA ALA A 51 -13.25 19.29 15.02
C ALA A 51 -12.80 20.71 14.60
N ASP A 52 -11.50 20.99 14.63
CA ASP A 52 -10.94 22.30 14.25
C ASP A 52 -10.93 22.54 12.73
N LEU A 53 -11.06 21.50 11.91
CA LEU A 53 -11.17 21.58 10.45
C LEU A 53 -12.61 21.85 9.97
N ALA A 54 -13.61 21.78 10.86
CA ALA A 54 -15.03 21.87 10.50
C ALA A 54 -15.46 23.23 9.91
N ASN A 55 -14.66 24.28 10.08
CA ASN A 55 -14.96 25.63 9.58
C ASN A 55 -14.53 25.87 8.11
N GLN A 56 -13.78 24.96 7.51
CA GLN A 56 -13.56 24.94 6.06
C GLN A 56 -14.25 23.69 5.51
N LYS A 57 -15.12 23.85 4.51
CA LYS A 57 -15.82 22.74 3.85
C LYS A 57 -14.89 21.55 3.61
N SER A 58 -14.98 20.54 4.47
CA SER A 58 -14.20 19.30 4.40
C SER A 58 -14.82 18.37 3.35
N GLU A 59 -14.70 18.79 2.09
CA GLU A 59 -15.21 18.03 0.94
C GLU A 59 -14.19 17.03 0.39
N ASN A 60 -12.92 17.12 0.79
CA ASN A 60 -11.87 16.20 0.33
C ASN A 60 -11.63 15.07 1.34
N ALA A 61 -11.74 13.82 0.88
CA ALA A 61 -11.62 12.62 1.69
C ALA A 61 -10.22 12.51 2.35
N LEU A 62 -9.13 12.94 1.70
CA LEU A 62 -7.78 12.85 2.30
C LEU A 62 -7.53 13.87 3.42
N LYS A 63 -8.41 14.85 3.61
CA LYS A 63 -8.37 15.78 4.75
C LYS A 63 -9.10 15.24 5.98
N ALA A 64 -9.70 14.06 5.88
CA ALA A 64 -10.24 13.34 7.02
C ALA A 64 -9.12 12.73 7.86
N VAL A 65 -9.31 12.70 9.19
CA VAL A 65 -8.37 12.08 10.14
C VAL A 65 -8.31 10.57 9.95
N SER A 66 -9.44 9.96 9.57
CA SER A 66 -9.50 8.54 9.27
C SER A 66 -10.72 8.22 8.39
N ILE A 67 -10.55 7.36 7.39
CA ILE A 67 -11.63 6.78 6.57
C ILE A 67 -11.66 5.28 6.83
N HIS A 68 -12.82 4.76 7.23
CA HIS A 68 -13.03 3.32 7.43
C HIS A 68 -13.91 2.74 6.32
N ARG A 69 -13.41 1.71 5.66
CA ARG A 69 -14.15 0.82 4.75
C ARG A 69 -14.54 -0.43 5.52
N VAL A 70 -15.82 -0.81 5.47
CA VAL A 70 -16.41 -1.85 6.33
C VAL A 70 -17.18 -2.85 5.47
N VAL A 71 -17.09 -4.14 5.84
CA VAL A 71 -17.91 -5.23 5.26
C VAL A 71 -18.40 -6.11 6.40
N ASN A 72 -19.68 -6.46 6.44
CA ASN A 72 -20.28 -7.28 7.50
C ASN A 72 -19.94 -6.84 8.94
N ASN A 73 -19.93 -5.52 9.19
CA ASN A 73 -19.50 -4.89 10.45
C ASN A 73 -18.04 -5.09 10.85
N GLU A 74 -17.20 -5.60 9.95
CA GLU A 74 -15.76 -5.69 10.13
C GLU A 74 -15.04 -4.60 9.34
N VAL A 75 -14.03 -3.97 9.94
CA VAL A 75 -13.21 -2.98 9.26
C VAL A 75 -12.28 -3.69 8.29
N ALA A 76 -12.44 -3.41 6.99
CA ALA A 76 -11.62 -3.93 5.91
C ALA A 76 -10.36 -3.11 5.70
N VAL A 77 -10.52 -1.79 5.58
CA VAL A 77 -9.40 -0.85 5.42
C VAL A 77 -9.66 0.38 6.25
N THR A 78 -8.63 0.89 6.91
CA THR A 78 -8.63 2.23 7.48
C THR A 78 -7.55 3.07 6.81
N THR A 79 -7.91 4.20 6.21
CA THR A 79 -6.94 5.22 5.76
C THR A 79 -6.81 6.27 6.84
N ASN A 80 -5.66 6.36 7.51
CA ASN A 80 -5.37 7.38 8.52
C ASN A 80 -4.73 8.63 7.90
N ALA A 81 -5.00 9.80 8.48
CA ALA A 81 -4.41 11.06 8.03
C ALA A 81 -2.90 11.16 8.27
N LEU A 82 -2.23 11.65 7.22
CA LEU A 82 -0.98 12.40 7.13
C LEU A 82 0.10 12.17 8.20
N HIS A 83 1.09 11.35 7.85
CA HIS A 83 2.41 11.37 8.47
C HIS A 83 3.25 12.57 8.02
N ASN A 84 3.11 12.98 6.75
CA ASN A 84 3.92 14.05 6.16
C ASN A 84 3.32 14.58 4.84
N ILE A 85 3.81 15.74 4.38
CA ILE A 85 3.50 16.31 3.07
C ILE A 85 4.82 16.49 2.30
N VAL A 86 4.85 16.01 1.05
CA VAL A 86 5.98 16.15 0.13
C VAL A 86 5.64 17.25 -0.89
N PRO A 87 6.35 18.40 -0.87
CA PRO A 87 6.09 19.50 -1.78
C PRO A 87 6.39 19.15 -3.25
N PRO A 88 5.77 19.84 -4.22
CA PRO A 88 6.05 19.65 -5.63
C PRO A 88 7.54 19.78 -5.95
N GLY A 89 8.03 18.92 -6.83
CA GLY A 89 9.42 18.94 -7.30
C GLY A 89 10.44 18.39 -6.28
N SER A 90 10.00 17.93 -5.11
CA SER A 90 10.90 17.37 -4.09
C SER A 90 11.28 15.93 -4.36
N ASP A 91 12.48 15.54 -3.95
CA ASP A 91 12.82 14.14 -3.69
C ASP A 91 12.39 13.74 -2.28
N VAL A 92 12.44 12.45 -1.96
CA VAL A 92 12.17 11.97 -0.59
C VAL A 92 13.25 11.05 -0.07
N VAL A 93 13.40 10.99 1.24
CA VAL A 93 14.28 10.05 1.94
C VAL A 93 13.42 9.01 2.67
N ILE A 94 13.82 7.75 2.56
CA ILE A 94 13.16 6.61 3.22
C ILE A 94 13.76 6.39 4.61
N THR A 95 12.92 6.26 5.64
CA THR A 95 13.32 6.02 7.02
C THR A 95 12.52 4.88 7.64
N ARG A 96 13.14 3.99 8.42
CA ARG A 96 12.40 2.91 9.11
C ARG A 96 11.54 3.40 10.27
N SER A 97 11.85 4.59 10.79
CA SER A 97 11.05 5.25 11.81
C SER A 97 10.18 6.35 11.19
N ALA A 98 9.06 6.63 11.85
CA ALA A 98 8.23 7.79 11.52
C ALA A 98 9.10 9.06 11.43
N PRO A 99 8.88 9.91 10.41
CA PRO A 99 7.74 9.94 9.50
C PRO A 99 7.79 9.01 8.25
N HIS A 100 8.71 8.05 8.19
CA HIS A 100 8.91 7.03 7.14
C HIS A 100 9.30 7.53 5.75
N ILE A 101 8.59 8.54 5.24
CA ILE A 101 8.85 9.21 3.97
C ILE A 101 8.89 10.71 4.26
N SER A 102 10.03 11.35 3.96
CA SER A 102 10.23 12.78 4.19
C SER A 102 10.81 13.49 2.98
N PRO A 103 10.51 14.77 2.76
CA PRO A 103 11.22 15.57 1.77
C PRO A 103 12.75 15.48 1.98
N ALA A 104 13.48 15.24 0.90
CA ALA A 104 14.93 15.26 0.93
C ALA A 104 15.44 16.69 1.15
N SER A 105 16.53 16.85 1.91
CA SER A 105 17.20 18.14 2.00
C SER A 105 17.86 18.49 0.66
N PRO A 106 18.15 19.78 0.36
CA PRO A 106 18.80 20.18 -0.89
C PRO A 106 20.08 19.40 -1.20
N SER A 107 20.89 19.08 -0.18
CA SER A 107 22.12 18.30 -0.33
C SER A 107 21.92 16.81 -0.64
N GLN A 108 20.70 16.29 -0.47
CA GLN A 108 20.35 14.89 -0.73
C GLN A 108 19.64 14.71 -2.08
N THR A 109 19.26 15.80 -2.74
CA THR A 109 18.57 15.74 -4.03
C THR A 109 19.39 15.01 -5.09
N THR A 110 18.69 14.21 -5.88
CA THR A 110 19.25 13.35 -6.93
C THR A 110 19.08 13.99 -8.31
N GLU A 111 19.82 13.50 -9.30
CA GLU A 111 19.53 13.79 -10.70
C GLU A 111 18.34 12.93 -11.20
N GLY A 112 17.42 13.53 -11.97
CA GLY A 112 16.27 12.82 -12.55
C GLY A 112 14.96 12.96 -11.77
N THR A 113 13.93 12.24 -12.20
CA THR A 113 12.56 12.28 -11.67
C THR A 113 12.02 10.87 -11.49
N HIS A 114 10.80 10.71 -10.96
CA HIS A 114 10.19 9.39 -10.82
C HIS A 114 10.15 8.63 -12.16
N ARG A 115 9.92 9.33 -13.27
CA ARG A 115 9.91 8.75 -14.62
C ARG A 115 11.27 8.21 -15.06
N SER A 116 12.35 8.66 -14.43
CA SER A 116 13.69 8.12 -14.69
C SER A 116 13.83 6.70 -14.14
N VAL A 117 13.07 6.34 -13.10
CA VAL A 117 12.98 4.96 -12.58
C VAL A 117 12.27 4.04 -13.57
N ALA A 118 11.25 4.55 -14.28
CA ALA A 118 10.48 3.78 -15.26
C ALA A 118 11.30 3.30 -16.48
N LYS A 119 12.49 3.86 -16.70
CA LYS A 119 13.37 3.48 -17.82
C LYS A 119 13.94 2.10 -17.55
N SER A 120 13.21 1.09 -17.99
CA SER A 120 13.65 -0.29 -18.00
C SER A 120 14.60 -0.56 -19.17
N ASP A 121 15.74 -1.16 -18.87
CA ASP A 121 16.65 -1.77 -19.83
C ASP A 121 16.50 -3.30 -19.90
N VAL A 122 15.56 -3.87 -19.14
CA VAL A 122 15.28 -5.32 -19.09
C VAL A 122 13.97 -5.60 -19.83
N PRO A 123 13.98 -6.24 -21.01
CA PRO A 123 12.74 -6.60 -21.70
C PRO A 123 12.01 -7.74 -20.96
N LEU A 124 10.68 -7.78 -21.02
CA LEU A 124 9.89 -8.89 -20.43
C LEU A 124 10.28 -10.27 -21.00
N SER A 125 10.82 -10.31 -22.22
CA SER A 125 11.28 -11.55 -22.85
C SER A 125 12.58 -12.11 -22.26
N SER A 126 13.30 -11.36 -21.43
CA SER A 126 14.53 -11.82 -20.77
C SER A 126 14.32 -12.30 -19.33
N ILE A 127 13.14 -12.10 -18.75
CA ILE A 127 12.79 -12.62 -17.43
C ILE A 127 12.06 -13.98 -17.56
N PRO A 128 12.07 -14.82 -16.52
CA PRO A 128 11.39 -16.11 -16.55
C PRO A 128 9.89 -15.96 -16.80
N GLN A 129 9.32 -16.84 -17.61
CA GLN A 129 7.86 -16.85 -17.85
C GLN A 129 7.06 -17.15 -16.59
N SER A 130 7.66 -17.80 -15.58
CA SER A 130 7.04 -18.05 -14.28
C SER A 130 6.92 -16.79 -13.41
N ALA A 131 7.57 -15.68 -13.78
CA ALA A 131 7.58 -14.46 -12.97
C ALA A 131 6.37 -13.53 -13.23
N PHE A 132 5.57 -13.81 -14.25
CA PHE A 132 4.40 -13.02 -14.60
C PHE A 132 3.36 -13.84 -15.37
N SER A 133 2.10 -13.42 -15.31
CA SER A 133 1.03 -13.94 -16.15
C SER A 133 0.68 -12.93 -17.24
N VAL A 134 0.41 -13.39 -18.46
CA VAL A 134 -0.23 -12.56 -19.48
C VAL A 134 -1.73 -12.84 -19.43
N ILE A 135 -2.52 -11.79 -19.25
CA ILE A 135 -3.98 -11.87 -19.23
C ILE A 135 -4.56 -11.22 -20.48
N ASP A 136 -5.66 -11.77 -20.98
CA ASP A 136 -6.47 -11.16 -22.04
C ASP A 136 -7.56 -10.30 -21.40
N GLY A 137 -7.61 -9.01 -21.74
CA GLY A 137 -8.66 -8.14 -21.26
C GLY A 137 -8.74 -6.80 -21.99
N THR A 138 -9.92 -6.20 -22.03
CA THR A 138 -10.14 -4.90 -22.67
C THR A 138 -10.26 -3.80 -21.62
N TRP A 139 -9.43 -2.77 -21.71
CA TRP A 139 -9.48 -1.62 -20.82
C TRP A 139 -10.50 -0.59 -21.30
N HIS A 140 -11.57 -0.41 -20.54
CA HIS A 140 -12.57 0.61 -20.75
C HIS A 140 -12.43 1.67 -19.66
N ASP A 141 -12.08 2.90 -20.04
CA ASP A 141 -12.02 4.01 -19.08
C ASP A 141 -13.42 4.38 -18.55
N ALA A 142 -13.45 5.19 -17.49
CA ALA A 142 -14.67 5.65 -16.85
C ALA A 142 -15.59 6.51 -17.76
N HIS A 143 -15.07 7.04 -18.87
CA HIS A 143 -15.86 7.78 -19.86
C HIS A 143 -16.61 6.83 -20.81
N THR A 144 -16.05 5.65 -21.03
CA THR A 144 -16.60 4.61 -21.90
C THR A 144 -17.58 3.72 -21.14
N ILE A 145 -17.19 3.24 -19.96
CA ILE A 145 -18.03 2.44 -19.06
C ILE A 145 -17.89 3.03 -17.66
N ASN A 146 -18.98 3.38 -17.02
CA ASN A 146 -18.95 3.87 -15.65
C ASN A 146 -19.54 2.83 -14.71
N ILE A 147 -18.66 2.17 -13.95
CA ILE A 147 -19.03 1.25 -12.88
C ILE A 147 -18.98 1.98 -11.55
N VAL A 148 -20.08 1.90 -10.79
CA VAL A 148 -20.10 2.39 -9.41
C VAL A 148 -19.18 1.50 -8.57
N ALA A 149 -18.17 2.12 -7.98
CA ALA A 149 -17.19 1.47 -7.09
C ALA A 149 -17.22 2.15 -5.71
N PRO A 150 -18.06 1.67 -4.78
CA PRO A 150 -18.06 2.19 -3.41
C PRO A 150 -16.66 2.09 -2.81
N GLY A 151 -16.14 3.20 -2.27
CA GLY A 151 -14.80 3.26 -1.70
C GLY A 151 -13.67 3.67 -2.65
N ASN A 152 -13.93 3.83 -3.96
CA ASN A 152 -13.03 4.55 -4.85
C ASN A 152 -13.02 6.05 -4.49
N VAL A 153 -11.86 6.56 -4.08
CA VAL A 153 -11.67 7.95 -3.67
C VAL A 153 -11.31 8.88 -4.83
N PHE A 154 -11.02 8.33 -6.02
CA PHE A 154 -10.65 9.05 -7.23
C PHE A 154 -11.84 9.34 -8.17
N GLY A 155 -13.05 8.86 -7.83
CA GLY A 155 -14.28 9.19 -8.56
C GLY A 155 -14.86 8.01 -9.34
N ALA A 156 -15.12 8.22 -10.63
CA ALA A 156 -15.74 7.20 -11.50
C ALA A 156 -14.75 6.10 -11.86
N SER A 157 -15.24 4.86 -11.98
CA SER A 157 -14.39 3.71 -12.35
C SER A 157 -14.79 3.16 -13.71
N GLY A 158 -13.79 2.80 -14.50
CA GLY A 158 -13.96 2.03 -15.71
C GLY A 158 -14.07 0.53 -15.46
N CYS A 159 -13.84 -0.26 -16.50
CA CYS A 159 -13.89 -1.72 -16.46
C CYS A 159 -12.69 -2.31 -17.22
N LEU A 160 -11.96 -3.22 -16.58
CA LEU A 160 -11.06 -4.14 -17.27
C LEU A 160 -11.82 -5.46 -17.47
N SER A 161 -12.39 -5.62 -18.66
CA SER A 161 -13.15 -6.82 -19.01
C SER A 161 -12.19 -7.97 -19.33
N CYS A 162 -12.01 -8.87 -18.37
CA CYS A 162 -11.13 -10.02 -18.44
C CYS A 162 -11.86 -11.22 -19.06
N SER A 163 -11.11 -12.10 -19.71
CA SER A 163 -11.66 -13.35 -20.22
C SER A 163 -11.88 -14.40 -19.12
N GLU A 164 -11.11 -14.28 -18.03
CA GLU A 164 -11.09 -15.18 -16.89
C GLU A 164 -11.98 -14.69 -15.74
N VAL A 165 -12.46 -15.63 -14.92
CA VAL A 165 -13.20 -15.35 -13.66
C VAL A 165 -12.29 -15.33 -12.42
N LEU A 166 -11.08 -15.86 -12.58
CA LEU A 166 -10.04 -15.97 -11.57
C LEU A 166 -8.70 -15.64 -12.22
N LEU A 167 -7.97 -14.69 -11.65
CA LEU A 167 -6.59 -14.41 -12.03
C LEU A 167 -5.65 -14.86 -10.92
N GLU A 168 -4.81 -15.83 -11.25
CA GLU A 168 -3.69 -16.26 -10.43
C GLU A 168 -2.42 -15.59 -10.99
N ILE A 169 -1.89 -14.63 -10.22
CA ILE A 169 -0.74 -13.83 -10.64
C ILE A 169 0.48 -14.28 -9.82
N PRO A 170 1.59 -14.69 -10.47
CA PRO A 170 2.82 -15.10 -9.81
C PRO A 170 3.34 -14.01 -8.89
N MET A 171 3.77 -14.41 -7.69
CA MET A 171 4.48 -13.52 -6.77
C MET A 171 5.97 -13.73 -6.82
N VAL A 172 6.69 -12.63 -7.05
CA VAL A 172 8.14 -12.55 -6.99
C VAL A 172 8.55 -11.90 -5.68
N THR A 173 9.50 -12.53 -4.99
CA THR A 173 10.04 -12.07 -3.70
C THR A 173 11.53 -11.80 -3.80
N GLU A 174 12.13 -11.13 -2.82
CA GLU A 174 13.58 -10.89 -2.79
C GLU A 174 14.45 -12.15 -2.76
N LEU A 175 13.85 -13.31 -2.47
CA LEU A 175 14.53 -14.60 -2.52
C LEU A 175 14.64 -15.17 -3.95
N SER A 176 13.87 -14.63 -4.91
CA SER A 176 13.94 -15.04 -6.31
C SER A 176 15.20 -14.48 -6.97
N PRO A 177 16.00 -15.28 -7.70
CA PRO A 177 17.17 -14.78 -8.40
C PRO A 177 16.82 -13.77 -9.50
N ALA A 178 15.57 -13.76 -9.95
CA ALA A 178 15.07 -12.83 -10.97
C ALA A 178 14.47 -11.54 -10.38
N PHE A 179 14.46 -11.34 -9.05
CA PHE A 179 13.76 -10.21 -8.41
C PHE A 179 14.16 -8.84 -8.98
N GLU A 180 15.47 -8.58 -9.14
CA GLU A 180 15.96 -7.33 -9.70
C GLU A 180 15.58 -7.16 -11.18
N ASP A 181 15.68 -8.23 -11.97
CA ASP A 181 15.33 -8.18 -13.39
C ASP A 181 13.82 -8.00 -13.59
N VAL A 182 12.99 -8.66 -12.79
CA VAL A 182 11.52 -8.50 -12.82
C VAL A 182 11.13 -7.08 -12.44
N THR A 183 11.64 -6.57 -11.31
CA THR A 183 11.34 -5.19 -10.87
C THR A 183 11.74 -4.17 -11.93
N ARG A 184 12.93 -4.33 -12.54
CA ARG A 184 13.36 -3.49 -13.67
C ARG A 184 12.48 -3.66 -14.89
N ALA A 185 12.07 -4.87 -15.29
CA ALA A 185 11.24 -5.11 -16.47
C ALA A 185 9.86 -4.43 -16.40
N PHE A 186 9.31 -4.34 -15.19
CA PHE A 186 8.09 -3.61 -14.87
C PHE A 186 8.31 -2.12 -14.53
N GLY A 187 9.54 -1.63 -14.59
CA GLY A 187 9.86 -0.20 -14.42
C GLY A 187 9.71 0.30 -12.99
N ILE A 188 9.83 -0.57 -11.99
CA ILE A 188 9.76 -0.22 -10.57
C ILE A 188 11.16 -0.29 -9.94
N LYS A 189 11.33 0.32 -8.77
CA LYS A 189 12.59 0.23 -8.03
C LYS A 189 12.36 0.14 -6.52
N VAL A 190 13.20 -0.64 -5.87
CA VAL A 190 13.23 -0.79 -4.42
C VAL A 190 14.31 0.10 -3.83
N PHE A 191 14.02 0.73 -2.70
CA PHE A 191 14.90 1.63 -1.97
C PHE A 191 15.03 1.19 -0.51
N GLY A 192 16.25 1.25 0.02
CA GLY A 192 16.57 0.95 1.41
C GLY A 192 16.49 2.17 2.32
N GLU A 193 16.74 1.92 3.61
CA GLU A 193 16.83 2.97 4.63
C GLU A 193 17.93 4.00 4.29
N GLY A 194 17.58 5.28 4.42
CA GLY A 194 18.46 6.41 4.16
C GLY A 194 18.66 6.76 2.68
N GLU A 195 18.16 5.93 1.75
CA GLU A 195 18.24 6.23 0.33
C GLU A 195 17.28 7.36 -0.06
N THR A 196 17.69 8.13 -1.07
CA THR A 196 16.85 9.19 -1.66
C THR A 196 16.15 8.67 -2.90
N VAL A 197 14.83 8.83 -2.94
CA VAL A 197 13.98 8.48 -4.07
C VAL A 197 13.79 9.72 -4.97
N PRO A 198 14.08 9.62 -6.28
CA PRO A 198 13.89 10.72 -7.22
C PRO A 198 12.40 10.89 -7.51
N VAL A 199 11.66 11.66 -6.70
CA VAL A 199 10.21 11.82 -6.90
C VAL A 199 9.94 12.92 -7.92
N LYS A 200 10.27 14.18 -7.57
CA LYS A 200 10.13 15.39 -8.39
C LYS A 200 8.85 15.44 -9.23
N PHE A 201 7.72 15.14 -8.60
CA PHE A 201 6.40 15.37 -9.18
C PHE A 201 6.02 16.82 -8.93
N ASP A 202 5.83 17.62 -9.98
CA ASP A 202 5.78 19.09 -9.91
C ASP A 202 4.36 19.68 -9.95
N LYS A 203 3.33 18.84 -10.03
CA LYS A 203 1.94 19.31 -10.19
C LYS A 203 1.26 19.72 -8.88
N CYS A 204 1.53 19.01 -7.80
CA CYS A 204 0.88 19.24 -6.51
C CYS A 204 1.65 18.57 -5.36
N ASP A 205 1.18 18.82 -4.14
CA ASP A 205 1.64 18.09 -2.96
C ASP A 205 1.31 16.59 -3.07
N LEU A 206 2.21 15.78 -2.53
CA LEU A 206 1.98 14.35 -2.28
C LEU A 206 1.83 14.14 -0.77
N ASN A 207 0.75 13.50 -0.38
CA ASN A 207 0.41 13.19 1.00
C ASN A 207 0.97 11.81 1.37
N VAL A 208 1.67 11.73 2.50
CA VAL A 208 2.11 10.45 3.07
C VAL A 208 1.06 10.01 4.09
N VAL A 209 0.34 8.94 3.79
CA VAL A 209 -0.76 8.41 4.62
C VAL A 209 -0.46 6.97 5.04
N GLU A 210 -1.21 6.47 6.02
CA GLU A 210 -1.13 5.07 6.44
C GLU A 210 -2.45 4.37 6.13
N TYR A 211 -2.38 3.20 5.48
CA TYR A 211 -3.50 2.28 5.39
C TYR A 211 -3.30 1.15 6.39
N LYS A 212 -4.35 0.82 7.13
CA LYS A 212 -4.47 -0.42 7.89
C LYS A 212 -5.41 -1.35 7.16
N ILE A 213 -4.86 -2.37 6.52
CA ILE A 213 -5.56 -3.35 5.70
C ILE A 213 -5.71 -4.65 6.48
N THR A 214 -6.94 -5.11 6.65
CA THR A 214 -7.27 -6.35 7.38
C THR A 214 -7.57 -7.48 6.40
N PRO A 215 -7.64 -8.75 6.87
CA PRO A 215 -8.07 -9.87 6.04
C PRO A 215 -9.45 -9.70 5.39
N ALA A 216 -10.32 -8.85 5.96
CA ALA A 216 -11.64 -8.57 5.42
C ALA A 216 -11.58 -7.73 4.12
N ASN A 217 -10.44 -7.15 3.74
CA ASN A 217 -10.30 -6.36 2.51
C ASN A 217 -10.63 -7.14 1.23
N HIS A 218 -10.25 -8.42 1.17
CA HIS A 218 -10.59 -9.26 0.03
C HIS A 218 -12.10 -9.42 -0.12
N GLN A 219 -12.80 -9.62 0.99
CA GLN A 219 -14.26 -9.73 1.01
C GLN A 219 -14.93 -8.40 0.68
N TYR A 220 -14.43 -7.30 1.26
CA TYR A 220 -14.90 -5.95 0.94
C TYR A 220 -14.79 -5.65 -0.55
N SER A 221 -13.66 -6.02 -1.17
CA SER A 221 -13.45 -5.82 -2.61
C SER A 221 -14.54 -6.49 -3.44
N LEU A 222 -14.87 -7.75 -3.12
CA LEU A 222 -15.86 -8.53 -3.87
C LEU A 222 -17.32 -8.16 -3.56
N GLN A 223 -17.63 -7.78 -2.33
CA GLN A 223 -19.03 -7.61 -1.87
C GLN A 223 -19.49 -6.15 -1.86
N GLU A 224 -18.59 -5.21 -1.60
CA GLU A 224 -18.94 -3.81 -1.37
C GLU A 224 -18.29 -2.89 -2.41
N ALA A 225 -17.04 -3.15 -2.81
CA ALA A 225 -16.30 -2.30 -3.75
C ALA A 225 -16.53 -2.64 -5.23
N ASN A 226 -17.38 -3.63 -5.51
CA ASN A 226 -17.73 -4.09 -6.85
C ASN A 226 -16.53 -4.66 -7.65
N GLY A 227 -15.57 -5.25 -6.95
CA GLY A 227 -14.42 -5.98 -7.50
C GLY A 227 -13.07 -5.42 -7.09
N PHE A 228 -12.03 -6.14 -7.49
CA PHE A 228 -10.67 -5.63 -7.43
C PHE A 228 -10.47 -4.57 -8.50
N PHE A 229 -9.69 -3.55 -8.19
CA PHE A 229 -9.31 -2.52 -9.16
C PHE A 229 -7.86 -2.69 -9.59
N VAL A 230 -7.56 -2.20 -10.79
CA VAL A 230 -6.22 -1.76 -11.17
C VAL A 230 -6.32 -0.31 -11.61
N GLU A 231 -5.25 0.44 -11.40
CA GLU A 231 -5.24 1.85 -11.73
C GLU A 231 -3.95 2.28 -12.38
N ARG A 232 -4.04 3.42 -13.07
CA ARG A 232 -2.91 4.12 -13.66
C ARG A 232 -3.12 5.61 -13.52
N HIS A 233 -2.09 6.31 -13.08
CA HIS A 233 -2.10 7.77 -12.95
C HIS A 233 -0.69 8.32 -13.07
N GLU A 234 -0.57 9.62 -13.34
CA GLU A 234 0.73 10.23 -13.61
C GLU A 234 1.59 10.54 -12.39
N PHE A 235 1.01 10.58 -11.18
CA PHE A 235 1.78 10.77 -9.96
C PHE A 235 2.42 9.44 -9.55
N PRO A 236 3.59 9.44 -8.88
CA PRO A 236 4.19 8.22 -8.40
C PRO A 236 3.62 7.77 -7.06
N HIS A 237 3.74 6.47 -6.78
CA HIS A 237 3.54 5.92 -5.45
C HIS A 237 4.85 5.45 -4.84
N ILE A 238 4.98 5.63 -3.53
CA ILE A 238 5.95 4.92 -2.71
C ILE A 238 5.18 4.15 -1.66
N PHE A 239 5.42 2.85 -1.56
CA PHE A 239 4.86 1.99 -0.52
C PHE A 239 5.97 1.51 0.40
N MET A 240 5.71 1.53 1.70
CA MET A 240 6.64 1.07 2.73
C MET A 240 5.88 0.40 3.87
N PRO A 241 6.31 -0.75 4.39
CA PRO A 241 5.69 -1.35 5.56
C PRO A 241 5.96 -0.49 6.80
N SER A 242 4.96 -0.28 7.66
CA SER A 242 5.16 0.41 8.94
C SER A 242 5.93 -0.46 9.94
N SER A 243 5.90 -1.78 9.79
CA SER A 243 6.56 -2.77 10.62
C SER A 243 6.89 -4.06 9.87
N ASP A 244 7.76 -4.89 10.44
CA ASP A 244 8.19 -6.17 9.84
C ASP A 244 7.06 -7.24 9.80
N GLN A 245 5.89 -6.97 10.40
CA GLN A 245 4.71 -7.85 10.33
C GLN A 245 3.77 -7.49 9.18
N ASP A 246 3.99 -6.36 8.52
CA ASP A 246 3.15 -5.87 7.44
C ASP A 246 3.60 -6.48 6.12
N GLU A 247 2.65 -6.89 5.28
CA GLU A 247 2.92 -7.55 4.01
C GLU A 247 2.41 -6.67 2.88
N ILE A 248 3.35 -6.07 2.14
CA ILE A 248 3.03 -5.29 0.95
C ILE A 248 3.21 -6.17 -0.27
N ILE A 249 2.12 -6.42 -0.97
CA ILE A 249 2.08 -7.10 -2.25
C ILE A 249 1.46 -6.15 -3.25
N ILE A 250 2.28 -5.68 -4.18
CA ILE A 250 1.84 -4.79 -5.25
C ILE A 250 1.74 -5.60 -6.53
N THR A 251 0.54 -5.70 -7.09
CA THR A 251 0.39 -6.17 -8.46
C THR A 251 0.85 -5.03 -9.38
N VAL A 252 1.78 -5.31 -10.28
CA VAL A 252 2.23 -4.40 -11.33
C VAL A 252 1.88 -4.95 -12.69
N GLY A 253 1.49 -4.08 -13.61
CA GLY A 253 1.03 -4.42 -14.95
C GLY A 253 1.78 -3.69 -16.06
N LYS A 254 1.88 -4.33 -17.21
CA LYS A 254 2.39 -3.73 -18.46
C LYS A 254 1.56 -4.22 -19.63
N GLN A 255 1.07 -3.30 -20.45
CA GLN A 255 0.41 -3.68 -21.70
C GLN A 255 1.45 -4.22 -22.68
N VAL A 256 1.26 -5.45 -23.17
CA VAL A 256 2.21 -6.14 -24.06
C VAL A 256 1.68 -6.25 -25.50
N ALA A 257 0.37 -6.22 -25.68
CA ALA A 257 -0.30 -6.09 -26.95
C ALA A 257 -1.66 -5.40 -26.77
N GLU A 258 -2.39 -5.19 -27.87
CA GLU A 258 -3.79 -4.78 -27.79
C GLU A 258 -4.56 -5.83 -26.98
N ASN A 259 -5.26 -5.38 -25.94
CA ASN A 259 -6.01 -6.21 -24.99
C ASN A 259 -5.21 -7.32 -24.28
N GLN A 260 -3.89 -7.16 -24.15
CA GLN A 260 -3.05 -8.11 -23.39
C GLN A 260 -2.16 -7.39 -22.39
N PHE A 261 -2.16 -7.89 -21.15
CA PHE A 261 -1.42 -7.30 -20.04
C PHE A 261 -0.56 -8.35 -19.35
N ALA A 262 0.75 -8.11 -19.26
CA ALA A 262 1.61 -8.86 -18.35
C ALA A 262 1.41 -8.33 -16.93
N MET A 263 1.22 -9.21 -15.95
CA MET A 263 1.04 -8.88 -14.54
C MET A 263 1.94 -9.72 -13.64
N ALA A 264 2.52 -9.09 -12.62
CA ALA A 264 3.31 -9.75 -11.59
C ALA A 264 2.94 -9.19 -10.21
N ASN A 265 2.90 -10.05 -9.20
CA ASN A 265 2.82 -9.64 -7.81
C ASN A 265 4.24 -9.44 -7.28
N ILE A 266 4.55 -8.27 -6.75
CA ILE A 266 5.86 -7.98 -6.15
C ILE A 266 5.67 -7.85 -4.65
N LYS A 267 6.28 -8.76 -3.90
CA LYS A 267 6.36 -8.61 -2.44
C LYS A 267 7.48 -7.61 -2.12
N VAL A 268 7.12 -6.51 -1.45
CA VAL A 268 8.11 -5.52 -1.02
C VAL A 268 9.02 -6.15 0.03
N PRO A 269 10.35 -6.06 -0.13
CA PRO A 269 11.28 -6.61 0.84
C PRO A 269 11.14 -5.97 2.22
N GLU A 270 11.47 -6.73 3.26
CA GLU A 270 11.42 -6.24 4.63
C GLU A 270 12.35 -5.03 4.82
N GLY A 271 11.85 -3.99 5.49
CA GLY A 271 12.60 -2.77 5.76
C GLY A 271 12.93 -1.91 4.53
N LYS A 272 12.37 -2.23 3.35
CA LYS A 272 12.55 -1.45 2.12
C LYS A 272 11.25 -0.77 1.69
N ALA A 273 11.38 0.24 0.86
CA ALA A 273 10.27 0.88 0.16
C ALA A 273 10.30 0.49 -1.32
N ILE A 274 9.13 0.41 -1.95
CA ILE A 274 9.00 0.24 -3.40
C ILE A 274 8.46 1.52 -4.01
N MET A 275 9.05 1.95 -5.12
CA MET A 275 8.64 3.11 -5.91
C MET A 275 8.00 2.64 -7.21
N LEU A 276 6.74 3.04 -7.40
CA LEU A 276 6.03 2.93 -8.66
C LEU A 276 6.04 4.31 -9.32
N PRO A 277 6.69 4.48 -10.47
CA PRO A 277 6.61 5.73 -11.20
C PRO A 277 5.20 5.98 -11.72
N GLY A 278 4.91 7.24 -12.03
CA GLY A 278 3.71 7.60 -12.79
C GLY A 278 3.56 6.76 -14.06
N ASP A 279 2.30 6.47 -14.37
CA ASP A 279 1.80 5.64 -15.48
C ASP A 279 2.03 4.12 -15.33
N THR A 280 2.55 3.65 -14.19
CA THR A 280 2.54 2.22 -13.85
C THR A 280 1.12 1.74 -13.60
N ILE A 281 0.70 0.66 -14.29
CA ILE A 281 -0.54 -0.06 -13.97
C ILE A 281 -0.30 -0.84 -12.68
N HIS A 282 -1.14 -0.67 -11.67
CA HIS A 282 -0.95 -1.38 -10.41
C HIS A 282 -2.21 -1.54 -9.56
N THR A 283 -2.09 -2.36 -8.52
CA THR A 283 -3.04 -2.41 -7.38
C THR A 283 -2.32 -2.89 -6.13
N ASP A 284 -2.71 -2.35 -4.98
CA ASP A 284 -2.23 -2.73 -3.65
C ASP A 284 -3.22 -3.63 -2.89
N SER A 285 -4.31 -4.05 -3.55
CA SER A 285 -5.45 -4.76 -2.94
C SER A 285 -5.11 -6.07 -2.22
N LEU A 286 -3.95 -6.68 -2.54
CA LEU A 286 -3.49 -7.94 -1.96
C LEU A 286 -2.60 -7.73 -0.72
N SER A 287 -2.26 -6.49 -0.38
CA SER A 287 -1.47 -6.15 0.81
C SER A 287 -2.26 -6.35 2.12
N ARG A 288 -1.54 -6.47 3.23
CA ARG A 288 -2.08 -6.67 4.58
C ARG A 288 -1.24 -5.95 5.63
N GLY A 289 -1.87 -5.53 6.71
CA GLY A 289 -1.21 -4.83 7.81
C GLY A 289 -1.22 -3.30 7.62
N ASN A 290 -0.27 -2.63 8.25
CA ASN A 290 -0.10 -1.18 8.19
C ASN A 290 0.93 -0.83 7.11
N ILE A 291 0.47 -0.08 6.11
CA ILE A 291 1.29 0.33 4.98
C ILE A 291 1.32 1.84 4.90
N VAL A 292 2.52 2.41 4.80
CA VAL A 292 2.74 3.82 4.51
C VAL A 292 2.75 3.97 2.99
N ILE A 293 1.91 4.88 2.49
CA ILE A 293 1.77 5.16 1.07
C ILE A 293 1.84 6.66 0.81
N MET A 294 2.58 7.04 -0.22
CA MET A 294 2.58 8.41 -0.74
C MET A 294 1.59 8.51 -1.91
N LEU A 295 0.64 9.45 -1.88
CA LEU A 295 -0.43 9.61 -2.88
C LEU A 295 -0.95 11.05 -2.98
N THR A 296 -1.82 11.36 -3.93
CA THR A 296 -2.50 12.67 -4.00
C THR A 296 -3.93 12.57 -4.54
N GLU A 297 -4.79 13.53 -4.18
CA GLU A 297 -6.14 13.71 -4.74
C GLU A 297 -6.21 14.82 -5.79
N CYS A 298 -5.12 15.56 -6.00
CA CYS A 298 -5.13 16.72 -6.90
C CYS A 298 -5.16 16.33 -8.39
N VAL A 299 -4.85 15.07 -8.68
CA VAL A 299 -4.84 14.51 -10.04
C VAL A 299 -5.65 13.23 -10.03
N GLY A 300 -6.53 13.07 -11.01
CA GLY A 300 -7.36 11.87 -11.14
C GLY A 300 -6.55 10.63 -11.54
N ALA A 301 -7.14 9.46 -11.29
CA ALA A 301 -6.62 8.18 -11.73
C ALA A 301 -7.55 7.54 -12.77
N ASP A 302 -6.96 6.85 -13.74
CA ASP A 302 -7.67 5.91 -14.61
C ASP A 302 -7.79 4.59 -13.85
N THR A 303 -8.84 4.50 -13.03
CA THR A 303 -9.15 3.32 -12.21
C THR A 303 -10.18 2.46 -12.93
N VAL A 304 -9.91 1.17 -13.07
CA VAL A 304 -10.82 0.19 -13.66
C VAL A 304 -11.07 -0.97 -12.72
N LEU A 305 -12.33 -1.41 -12.64
CA LEU A 305 -12.69 -2.63 -11.91
C LEU A 305 -12.51 -3.85 -12.81
N MET A 306 -11.95 -4.92 -12.27
CA MET A 306 -11.67 -6.15 -13.01
C MET A 306 -12.92 -7.05 -12.98
N HIS A 307 -13.55 -7.19 -14.14
CA HIS A 307 -14.80 -7.94 -14.30
C HIS A 307 -14.64 -9.00 -15.40
N ASP A 308 -15.37 -10.10 -15.30
CA ASP A 308 -15.42 -11.10 -16.36
C ASP A 308 -16.31 -10.64 -17.53
N LYS A 309 -16.42 -11.49 -18.55
CA LYS A 309 -17.28 -11.26 -19.72
C LYS A 309 -18.78 -11.10 -19.40
N ASP A 310 -19.22 -11.56 -18.23
CA ASP A 310 -20.60 -11.51 -17.76
C ASP A 310 -20.81 -10.32 -16.77
N SER A 311 -19.86 -9.39 -16.75
CA SER A 311 -19.84 -8.19 -15.90
C SER A 311 -19.90 -8.53 -14.41
N GLN A 312 -19.30 -9.65 -14.00
CA GLN A 312 -19.15 -10.02 -12.59
C GLN A 312 -17.74 -9.71 -12.10
N PRO A 313 -17.56 -9.24 -10.86
CA PRO A 313 -16.25 -9.10 -10.25
C PRO A 313 -15.44 -10.40 -10.30
N ILE A 314 -14.20 -10.32 -10.78
CA ILE A 314 -13.30 -11.48 -10.77
C ILE A 314 -12.59 -11.60 -9.42
N THR A 315 -12.08 -12.80 -9.13
CA THR A 315 -11.22 -13.01 -7.97
C THR A 315 -9.76 -12.84 -8.36
N LEU A 316 -8.98 -12.09 -7.56
CA LEU A 316 -7.52 -12.07 -7.65
C LEU A 316 -6.90 -12.97 -6.59
N ARG A 317 -5.90 -13.75 -6.99
CA ARG A 317 -5.09 -14.55 -6.07
C ARG A 317 -3.61 -14.40 -6.37
N VAL A 318 -2.84 -14.49 -5.30
CA VAL A 318 -1.40 -14.68 -5.40
C VAL A 318 -1.13 -16.13 -5.74
N ASP A 319 -0.47 -16.38 -6.86
CA ASP A 319 0.21 -17.66 -7.06
C ASP A 319 1.55 -17.62 -6.30
N SER A 320 1.63 -18.44 -5.24
CA SER A 320 2.81 -18.56 -4.38
C SER A 320 3.67 -19.78 -4.72
N SER A 321 3.43 -20.41 -5.87
CA SER A 321 4.18 -21.56 -6.39
C SER A 321 5.70 -21.28 -6.50
N GLU A 322 6.12 -20.01 -6.56
CA GLU A 322 7.54 -19.61 -6.47
C GLU A 322 8.22 -19.98 -5.14
N ARG A 323 7.52 -20.51 -4.13
CA ARG A 323 8.15 -20.97 -2.88
C ARG A 323 9.14 -22.13 -3.01
N ILE A 324 9.29 -22.81 -4.15
CA ILE A 324 10.39 -23.80 -4.33
C ILE A 324 10.91 -23.80 -5.78
N GLY A 325 11.44 -22.67 -6.23
CA GLY A 325 12.35 -22.59 -7.38
C GLY A 325 13.80 -22.97 -7.02
N LEU A 326 14.05 -23.97 -6.18
CA LEU A 326 15.41 -24.52 -6.00
C LEU A 326 15.71 -25.68 -6.97
N ALA A 327 14.71 -26.17 -7.70
CA ALA A 327 14.85 -27.34 -8.57
C ALA A 327 15.04 -27.01 -10.07
N GLU A 328 14.56 -25.86 -10.55
CA GLU A 328 14.62 -25.51 -11.99
C GLU A 328 15.79 -24.61 -12.39
N TRP A 329 16.64 -24.22 -11.42
CA TRP A 329 17.69 -23.21 -11.62
C TRP A 329 19.12 -23.80 -11.62
N HIS A 330 19.21 -25.13 -11.80
CA HIS A 330 20.46 -25.86 -12.02
C HIS A 330 20.37 -26.67 -13.32
N VAL A 331 20.43 -25.98 -14.46
CA VAL A 331 20.89 -26.57 -15.72
C VAL A 331 21.79 -25.57 -16.43
#